data_AF-A0A535H502-F1
#
_entry.id   AF-A0A535H502-F1
#
_cell.length_a   1.000
_cell.length_b   1.000
_cell.length_c   1.000
_cell.angle_alpha   90.00
_cell.angle_beta   90.00
_cell.angle_gamma   90.00
#
_symmetry.space_group_name_H-M   'P 1'
#
loop_
_entity.id
_entity.type
_entity.pdbx_description
1 polymer ?
#
loop_
_entity_poly.entity_id
_entity_poly.type
_entity_poly.pdbx_seq_one_letter_code
_entity_poly.pdbx_strand_id
1 'polypeptide(L)'
;MSVVRAYRKASRRAAQLSAYAGEEAIALERLTSRLNEHGFALEHTASLLFLKLQRLATILEQPLVAATIPWLLRRAFGRPYRRR
;
A
#
# COMPACT_ATOMS: atom_id res chain seq x y z
N MET A 1 -39.10 -12.22 -34.01
CA MET A 1 -37.65 -12.32 -34.33
C MET A 1 -37.26 -13.80 -34.38
N SER A 2 -36.55 -14.27 -35.41
CA SER A 2 -36.19 -15.70 -35.51
C SER A 2 -35.06 -16.07 -34.52
N VAL A 3 -35.17 -17.26 -33.94
CA VAL A 3 -34.26 -17.81 -32.91
C VAL A 3 -32.79 -17.74 -33.35
N VAL A 4 -32.50 -18.01 -34.62
CA VAL A 4 -31.14 -17.98 -35.20
C VAL A 4 -30.52 -16.57 -35.15
N ARG A 5 -31.33 -15.52 -35.36
CA ARG A 5 -30.84 -14.13 -35.29
C ARG A 5 -30.56 -13.71 -33.84
N ALA A 6 -31.39 -14.16 -32.90
CA ALA A 6 -31.17 -13.93 -31.47
C ALA A 6 -29.88 -14.63 -30.98
N TYR A 7 -29.68 -15.90 -31.36
CA TYR A 7 -28.47 -16.67 -31.07
C TYR A 7 -27.22 -15.99 -31.61
N ARG A 8 -27.21 -15.60 -32.90
CA ARG A 8 -26.06 -14.89 -33.50
C ARG A 8 -25.75 -13.56 -32.80
N LYS A 9 -26.78 -12.82 -32.35
CA LYS A 9 -26.59 -11.57 -31.59
C LYS A 9 -25.98 -11.85 -30.21
N ALA A 10 -26.43 -12.90 -29.53
CA ALA A 10 -25.88 -13.31 -28.24
C ALA A 10 -24.43 -13.78 -28.35
N SER A 11 -24.08 -14.62 -29.34
CA SER A 11 -22.70 -15.06 -29.56
C SER A 11 -21.76 -13.89 -29.87
N ARG A 12 -22.19 -12.91 -30.66
CA ARG A 12 -21.41 -11.69 -30.91
C ARG A 12 -21.18 -10.88 -29.63
N ARG A 13 -22.22 -10.73 -28.81
CA ARG A 13 -22.13 -10.03 -27.52
C ARG A 13 -21.18 -10.77 -26.55
N ALA A 14 -21.23 -12.09 -26.52
CA ALA A 14 -20.34 -12.92 -25.72
C ALA A 14 -18.88 -12.80 -26.16
N ALA A 15 -18.63 -12.78 -27.47
CA ALA A 15 -17.27 -12.55 -28.00
C ALA A 15 -16.73 -11.15 -27.63
N GLN A 16 -17.58 -10.13 -27.71
CA GLN A 16 -17.23 -8.76 -27.29
C GLN A 16 -16.93 -8.67 -25.79
N LEU A 17 -17.74 -9.32 -24.95
CA LEU A 17 -17.51 -9.38 -23.50
C LEU A 17 -16.23 -10.15 -23.15
N SER A 18 -15.94 -11.22 -23.86
CA SER A 18 -14.70 -11.99 -23.70
C SER A 18 -13.46 -11.15 -24.05
N ALA A 19 -13.51 -10.43 -25.17
CA ALA A 19 -12.44 -9.52 -25.57
C ALA A 19 -12.22 -8.40 -24.52
N TYR A 20 -13.30 -7.78 -24.05
CA TYR A 20 -13.26 -6.77 -23.01
C TYR A 20 -12.66 -7.30 -21.69
N ALA A 21 -13.09 -8.50 -21.26
CA ALA A 21 -12.53 -9.13 -20.06
C ALA A 21 -11.04 -9.45 -20.20
N GLY A 22 -10.59 -9.83 -21.40
CA GLY A 22 -9.16 -10.02 -21.70
C GLY A 22 -8.35 -8.74 -21.60
N GLU A 23 -8.86 -7.63 -22.14
CA GLU A 23 -8.22 -6.32 -22.03
C GLU A 23 -8.13 -5.84 -20.56
N GLU A 24 -9.19 -6.04 -19.78
CA GLU A 24 -9.23 -5.68 -18.37
C GLU A 24 -8.25 -6.53 -17.54
N ALA A 25 -8.11 -7.82 -17.84
CA ALA A 25 -7.15 -8.70 -17.19
C ALA A 25 -5.69 -8.25 -17.43
N ILE A 26 -5.37 -7.80 -18.64
CA ILE A 26 -4.04 -7.26 -18.98
C ILE A 26 -3.80 -5.92 -18.25
N ALA A 27 -4.83 -5.07 -18.14
CA ALA A 27 -4.73 -3.83 -17.38
C ALA A 27 -4.48 -4.10 -15.89
N LEU A 28 -5.18 -5.07 -15.30
CA LEU A 28 -4.97 -5.52 -13.93
C LEU A 28 -3.57 -6.11 -13.74
N GLU A 29 -3.07 -6.94 -14.66
CA GLU A 29 -1.71 -7.49 -14.61
C GLU A 29 -0.64 -6.39 -14.63
N ARG A 30 -0.83 -5.34 -15.44
CA ARG A 30 0.08 -4.18 -15.46
C ARG A 30 0.03 -3.38 -14.16
N LEU A 31 -1.16 -3.20 -13.59
CA LEU A 31 -1.34 -2.50 -12.31
C LEU A 31 -0.77 -3.31 -11.15
N THR A 32 -0.97 -4.62 -11.12
CA THR A 32 -0.39 -5.51 -10.10
C THR A 32 1.13 -5.57 -10.23
N SER A 33 1.67 -5.63 -11.45
CA SER A 33 3.12 -5.55 -11.68
C SER A 33 3.71 -4.25 -11.12
N ARG A 34 3.11 -3.09 -11.42
CA ARG A 34 3.53 -1.79 -10.85
C ARG A 34 3.40 -1.73 -9.33
N LEU A 35 2.30 -2.26 -8.78
CA LEU A 35 2.12 -2.36 -7.33
C LEU A 35 3.17 -3.27 -6.69
N ASN A 36 3.56 -4.34 -7.37
CA ASN A 36 4.59 -5.26 -6.88
C ASN A 36 5.96 -4.58 -6.92
N GLU A 37 6.32 -3.88 -8.00
CA GLU A 37 7.54 -3.07 -8.09
C GLU A 37 7.62 -2.03 -6.95
N HIS A 38 6.52 -1.34 -6.68
CA HIS A 38 6.44 -0.39 -5.55
C HIS A 38 6.41 -1.09 -4.19
N GLY A 39 5.77 -2.26 -4.08
CA GLY A 39 5.73 -3.11 -2.89
C GLY A 39 7.12 -3.62 -2.52
N PHE A 40 7.90 -4.12 -3.48
CA PHE A 40 9.30 -4.50 -3.31
C PHE A 40 10.18 -3.31 -2.91
N ALA A 41 9.96 -2.13 -3.49
CA ALA A 41 10.68 -0.91 -3.09
C ALA A 41 10.31 -0.48 -1.64
N LEU A 42 9.05 -0.67 -1.24
CA LEU A 42 8.57 -0.42 0.12
C LEU A 42 9.12 -1.43 1.13
N GLU A 43 9.19 -2.72 0.80
CA GLU A 43 9.81 -3.75 1.65
C GLU A 43 11.32 -3.51 1.81
N HIS A 44 12.00 -3.11 0.74
CA HIS A 44 13.42 -2.78 0.79
C HIS A 44 13.70 -1.51 1.61
N THR A 45 12.87 -0.47 1.46
CA THR A 45 13.01 0.74 2.28
C THR A 45 12.56 0.51 3.73
N ALA A 46 11.53 -0.31 3.96
CA ALA A 46 11.06 -0.68 5.30
C ALA A 46 12.08 -1.54 6.04
N SER A 47 12.77 -2.48 5.39
CA SER A 47 13.84 -3.27 6.01
C SER A 47 15.05 -2.40 6.41
N LEU A 48 15.40 -1.40 5.59
CA LEU A 48 16.43 -0.42 5.94
C LEU A 48 15.98 0.53 7.08
N LEU A 49 14.70 0.91 7.11
CA LEU A 49 14.12 1.73 8.18
C LEU A 49 13.98 0.95 9.49
N PHE A 50 13.61 -0.33 9.43
CA PHE A 50 13.46 -1.20 10.59
C PHE A 50 14.78 -1.38 11.33
N LEU A 51 15.90 -1.54 10.60
CA LEU A 51 17.24 -1.60 11.19
C LEU A 51 17.60 -0.31 11.94
N LYS A 52 17.22 0.85 11.39
CA LYS A 52 17.42 2.16 12.05
C LYS A 52 16.51 2.34 13.26
N LEU A 53 15.26 1.89 13.18
CA LEU A 53 14.31 1.91 14.29
C LEU A 53 14.74 1.00 15.43
N GLN A 54 15.26 -0.19 15.15
CA GLN A 54 15.77 -1.12 16.16
C GLN A 54 17.02 -0.57 16.86
N ARG A 55 17.87 0.17 16.14
CA ARG A 55 19.00 0.90 16.74
C ARG A 55 18.54 2.06 17.63
N LEU A 56 17.43 2.72 17.31
CA LEU A 56 16.84 3.75 18.17
C LEU A 56 16.14 3.13 19.39
N ALA A 57 15.47 1.99 19.22
CA ALA A 57 14.83 1.25 20.29
C ALA A 57 15.84 0.80 21.35
N THR A 58 16.99 0.25 20.93
CA THR A 58 18.08 -0.13 21.85
C THR A 58 18.69 1.06 22.59
N ILE A 59 18.70 2.26 22.01
CA ILE A 59 19.08 3.50 22.72
C ILE A 59 17.99 3.90 23.72
N LEU A 60 16.71 3.78 23.36
CA LEU A 60 15.59 4.07 24.25
C LEU A 60 15.48 3.10 25.43
N GLU A 61 15.86 1.84 25.25
CA GLU A 61 15.88 0.80 26.28
C GLU A 61 17.01 0.98 27.30
N GLN A 62 17.97 1.88 27.04
CA GLN A 62 18.98 2.20 28.04
C GLN A 62 18.29 2.80 29.27
N PRO A 63 18.57 2.30 30.49
CA PRO A 63 17.84 2.69 31.70
C PRO A 63 17.92 4.19 31.99
N LEU A 64 19.05 4.80 31.65
CA LEU A 64 19.26 6.26 31.75
C LEU A 64 18.37 7.04 30.80
N VAL A 65 18.16 6.55 29.58
CA VAL A 65 17.30 7.20 28.58
C VAL A 65 15.83 6.97 28.95
N ALA A 66 15.44 5.74 29.30
CA ALA A 66 14.09 5.40 29.72
C ALA A 66 13.58 6.25 30.89
N ALA A 67 14.45 6.52 31.88
CA ALA A 67 14.12 7.39 33.01
C ALA A 67 13.83 8.85 32.59
N THR A 68 14.38 9.32 31.47
CA THR A 68 14.18 10.68 30.95
C THR A 68 12.98 10.79 30.00
N ILE A 69 12.45 9.68 29.48
CA ILE A 69 11.31 9.66 28.55
C ILE A 69 10.08 10.37 29.12
N PRO A 70 9.62 10.11 30.37
CA PRO A 70 8.43 10.78 30.91
C PRO A 70 8.57 12.31 30.99
N TRP A 71 9.77 12.82 31.31
CA TRP A 71 10.04 14.25 31.36
C TRP A 71 10.07 14.88 29.96
N LEU A 72 10.70 14.20 28.99
CA LEU A 72 10.70 14.62 27.60
C LEU A 72 9.29 14.65 27.00
N LEU A 73 8.47 13.62 27.27
CA LEU A 73 7.08 13.57 26.85
C LEU A 73 6.26 14.71 27.48
N ARG A 74 6.38 14.94 28.79
CA ARG A 74 5.73 16.09 29.45
C ARG A 74 6.16 17.43 28.85
N ARG A 75 7.42 17.58 28.44
CA ARG A 75 7.93 18.81 27.81
C ARG A 75 7.47 18.97 26.36
N ALA A 76 7.38 17.89 25.60
CA ALA A 76 6.93 17.90 24.21
C ALA A 76 5.42 18.15 24.11
N PHE A 77 4.62 17.46 24.92
CA PHE A 77 3.16 17.61 24.95
C PHE A 77 2.68 18.79 25.80
N GLY A 78 3.49 19.27 26.75
CA GLY A 78 3.20 20.46 27.56
C GLY A 78 3.54 21.78 26.86
N ARG A 79 4.15 21.76 25.68
CA ARG A 79 4.30 22.98 24.87
C ARG A 79 2.94 23.30 24.24
N PRO A 80 2.31 24.45 24.57
CA PRO A 80 1.15 24.89 23.81
C PRO A 80 1.61 25.01 22.35
N TYR A 81 0.98 24.24 21.48
CA TYR A 81 1.17 24.30 20.04
C TYR A 81 0.88 25.73 19.61
N ARG A 82 1.92 26.58 19.58
CA ARG A 82 1.82 27.98 19.18
C ARG A 82 1.46 27.93 17.70
N ARG A 83 0.16 27.98 17.40
CA ARG A 83 -0.39 28.30 16.09
C ARG A 83 0.24 29.63 15.68
N ARG A 84 1.21 29.57 14.78
CA ARG A 84 1.51 30.62 13.83
C ARG A 84 1.25 30.06 12.46
#